data_AF-A0A6N7C0L0-F1
#
_entry.id   AF-A0A6N7C0L0-F1
#
_cell.length_a   1.000
_cell.length_b   1.000
_cell.length_c   1.000
_cell.angle_alpha   90.00
_cell.angle_beta   90.00
_cell.angle_gamma   90.00
#
_symmetry.space_group_name_H-M   'P 1'
#
loop_
_entity.id
_entity.type
_entity.pdbx_description
1 polymer ?
#
loop_
_entity_poly.entity_id
_entity_poly.type
_entity_poly.pdbx_seq_one_letter_code
_entity_poly.pdbx_strand_id
1 'polypeptide(L)'
;MNLHFNQSLAKNYHSEPQKVRVLSEAWVKENSYCTNCSAQSLAEFANNKPVADFYCGNCNEQYELKSKKAKLSNVVNDGAYKTMIERINSKDNPSFFFLTYSKEYTVNNFLIIPKHFFTPDIIVKRKPLSVNAKRAGWVGCNIDLRQVPESGKVFLVKDQQAIPRESVTQQFQKTLFLRKQSMASRGWTLDVWQCIDRLDVSFSLNQVYAFADELQLKHPENNHVKDKIRQQLQVLRDKGIIEFVSRGHYRKLY
;
A
#
# COMPACT_ATOMS: atom_id res chain seq x y z
N MET A 1 13.34 -16.67 1.96
CA MET A 1 13.10 -15.94 3.22
C MET A 1 12.81 -16.97 4.30
N ASN A 2 13.37 -16.84 5.51
CA ASN A 2 12.86 -17.58 6.65
C ASN A 2 11.52 -16.97 7.05
N LEU A 3 10.47 -17.77 7.26
CA LEU A 3 9.14 -17.27 7.58
C LEU A 3 8.83 -17.26 9.08
N HIS A 4 9.74 -17.71 9.94
CA HIS A 4 9.50 -17.76 11.38
C HIS A 4 10.14 -16.57 12.10
N PHE A 5 9.42 -15.99 13.06
CA PHE A 5 10.02 -15.01 13.95
C PHE A 5 10.99 -15.66 14.94
N ASN A 6 12.04 -14.92 15.29
CA ASN A 6 12.92 -15.30 16.38
C ASN A 6 12.29 -14.96 17.74
N GLN A 7 11.48 -15.88 18.28
CA GLN A 7 10.73 -15.69 19.52
C GLN A 7 11.60 -15.37 20.74
N SER A 8 12.92 -15.67 20.72
CA SER A 8 13.81 -15.35 21.83
C SER A 8 13.95 -13.85 22.09
N LEU A 9 13.75 -13.01 21.06
CA LEU A 9 13.85 -11.56 21.16
C LEU A 9 12.74 -10.93 22.01
N ALA A 10 11.61 -11.63 22.16
CA ALA A 10 10.44 -11.13 22.88
C ALA A 10 10.35 -11.62 24.34
N LYS A 11 11.34 -12.39 24.83
CA LYS A 11 11.29 -13.04 26.16
C LYS A 11 11.00 -12.08 27.33
N ASN A 12 11.54 -10.86 27.27
CA ASN A 12 11.42 -9.86 28.33
C ASN A 12 10.25 -8.90 28.16
N TYR A 13 9.41 -9.08 27.12
CA TYR A 13 8.27 -8.21 26.86
C TYR A 13 6.99 -8.87 27.36
N HIS A 14 6.18 -8.14 28.12
CA HIS A 14 4.94 -8.66 28.68
C HIS A 14 3.71 -8.36 27.83
N SER A 15 3.69 -7.24 27.12
CA SER A 15 2.54 -6.85 26.29
C SER A 15 2.66 -7.43 24.88
N GLU A 16 1.59 -8.08 24.40
CA GLU A 16 1.52 -8.63 23.05
C GLU A 16 1.86 -7.59 21.96
N PRO A 17 1.38 -6.33 22.01
CA PRO A 17 1.78 -5.33 21.02
C PRO A 17 3.30 -5.07 20.98
N GLN A 18 3.98 -5.05 22.12
CA GLN A 18 5.43 -4.85 22.16
C GLN A 18 6.21 -6.08 21.70
N LYS A 19 5.77 -7.29 22.10
CA LYS A 19 6.35 -8.53 21.59
C LYS A 19 6.32 -8.55 20.06
N VAL A 20 5.16 -8.28 19.50
CA VAL A 20 4.93 -8.32 18.04
C VAL A 20 5.75 -7.26 17.33
N ARG A 21 5.84 -6.05 17.89
CA ARG A 21 6.69 -4.98 17.35
C ARG A 21 8.13 -5.47 17.19
N VAL A 22 8.74 -5.93 18.29
CA VAL A 22 10.14 -6.40 18.30
C VAL A 22 10.36 -7.59 17.35
N LEU A 23 9.46 -8.58 17.38
CA LEU A 23 9.58 -9.76 16.53
C LEU A 23 9.45 -9.44 15.03
N SER A 24 8.47 -8.60 14.68
CA SER A 24 8.21 -8.27 13.28
C SER A 24 9.24 -7.30 12.71
N GLU A 25 9.71 -6.33 13.48
CA GLU A 25 10.79 -5.42 13.05
C GLU A 25 12.09 -6.20 12.81
N ALA A 26 12.50 -7.06 13.76
CA ALA A 26 13.67 -7.90 13.61
C ALA A 26 13.57 -8.83 12.39
N TRP A 27 12.40 -9.44 12.18
CA TRP A 27 12.16 -10.30 11.02
C TRP A 27 12.32 -9.54 9.70
N VAL A 28 11.75 -8.32 9.61
CA VAL A 28 11.88 -7.47 8.41
C VAL A 28 13.34 -7.10 8.17
N LYS A 29 14.07 -6.69 9.20
CA LYS A 29 15.51 -6.35 9.09
C LYS A 29 16.34 -7.51 8.53
N GLU A 30 16.10 -8.71 9.02
CA GLU A 30 16.86 -9.92 8.67
C GLU A 30 16.46 -10.52 7.31
N ASN A 31 15.17 -10.49 6.97
CA ASN A 31 14.62 -11.27 5.85
C ASN A 31 14.16 -10.43 4.66
N SER A 32 13.91 -9.14 4.85
CA SER A 32 13.42 -8.28 3.78
C SER A 32 14.55 -7.65 2.97
N TYR A 33 14.16 -6.89 1.96
CA TYR A 33 15.04 -6.13 1.10
C TYR A 33 14.33 -4.89 0.56
N CYS A 34 15.09 -3.98 -0.03
CA CYS A 34 14.52 -2.84 -0.71
C CYS A 34 13.76 -3.27 -1.97
N THR A 35 12.44 -3.09 -1.99
CA THR A 35 11.58 -3.42 -3.13
C THR A 35 11.79 -2.52 -4.34
N ASN A 36 12.45 -1.37 -4.16
CA ASN A 36 12.71 -0.41 -5.24
C ASN A 36 14.00 -0.72 -6.01
N CYS A 37 15.11 -0.93 -5.30
CA CYS A 37 16.44 -1.10 -5.89
C CYS A 37 17.06 -2.48 -5.68
N SER A 38 16.38 -3.40 -4.99
CA SER A 38 16.92 -4.72 -4.68
C SER A 38 18.26 -4.69 -3.92
N ALA A 39 18.54 -3.64 -3.14
CA ALA A 39 19.58 -3.69 -2.12
C ALA A 39 19.15 -4.63 -0.99
N GLN A 40 20.09 -5.42 -0.48
CA GLN A 40 19.86 -6.33 0.65
C GLN A 40 19.90 -5.55 1.97
N SER A 41 19.07 -6.01 2.90
CA SER A 41 18.90 -5.47 4.26
C SER A 41 18.46 -4.02 4.30
N LEU A 42 17.33 -3.79 4.96
CA LEU A 42 16.89 -2.45 5.30
C LEU A 42 17.56 -2.02 6.60
N ALA A 43 17.93 -0.75 6.69
CA ALA A 43 18.40 -0.15 7.93
C ALA A 43 17.20 0.35 8.74
N GLU A 44 17.28 0.26 10.07
CA GLU A 44 16.26 0.77 10.98
C GLU A 44 16.49 2.25 11.28
N PHE A 45 15.41 3.01 11.42
CA PHE A 45 15.49 4.33 12.04
C PHE A 45 15.67 4.21 13.56
N ALA A 46 16.15 5.28 14.19
CA ALA A 46 16.15 5.37 15.65
C ALA A 46 14.71 5.29 16.20
N ASN A 47 14.56 4.65 17.36
CA ASN A 47 13.27 4.52 18.04
C ASN A 47 12.57 5.88 18.17
N ASN A 48 11.25 5.87 17.99
CA ASN A 48 10.35 7.03 18.06
C ASN A 48 10.45 8.03 16.89
N LYS A 49 11.13 7.70 15.79
CA LYS A 49 10.89 8.43 14.54
C LYS A 49 9.42 8.21 14.16
N PRO A 50 8.59 9.27 14.04
CA PRO A 50 7.22 9.09 13.62
C PRO A 50 7.19 8.35 12.29
N VAL A 51 6.26 7.39 12.10
CA VAL A 51 5.71 6.96 10.81
C VAL A 51 6.80 6.55 9.77
N ALA A 52 7.89 5.93 10.22
CA ALA A 52 8.91 5.26 9.39
C ALA A 52 9.83 4.41 10.27
N ASP A 53 9.88 3.10 10.00
CA ASP A 53 10.63 2.13 10.78
C ASP A 53 11.94 1.74 10.08
N PHE A 54 11.92 1.72 8.74
CA PHE A 54 13.06 1.30 7.93
C PHE A 54 13.40 2.28 6.80
N TYR A 55 14.64 2.22 6.34
CA TYR A 55 15.08 2.85 5.10
C TYR A 55 16.07 2.00 4.33
N CYS A 56 16.16 2.26 3.03
CA CYS A 56 17.20 1.69 2.18
C CYS A 56 18.39 2.65 2.08
N GLY A 57 19.57 2.22 2.54
CA GLY A 57 20.80 3.03 2.41
C GLY A 57 21.27 3.27 0.97
N ASN A 58 20.75 2.51 -0.01
CA ASN A 58 21.13 2.64 -1.42
C ASN A 58 20.26 3.64 -2.20
N CYS A 59 18.94 3.67 -1.95
CA CYS A 59 18.01 4.51 -2.72
C CYS A 59 17.15 5.44 -1.87
N ASN A 60 17.38 5.50 -0.57
CA ASN A 60 16.69 6.35 0.41
C ASN A 60 15.17 6.13 0.48
N GLU A 61 14.64 5.03 -0.06
CA GLU A 61 13.24 4.65 0.20
C GLU A 61 13.03 4.41 1.67
N GLN A 62 11.96 4.99 2.20
CA GLN A 62 11.53 4.82 3.58
C GLN A 62 10.31 3.90 3.63
N TYR A 63 10.24 3.11 4.70
CA TYR A 63 9.19 2.15 4.92
C TYR A 63 8.63 2.21 6.33
N GLU A 64 7.33 2.04 6.45
CA GLU A 64 6.64 1.85 7.73
C GLU A 64 5.99 0.48 7.78
N LEU A 65 6.14 -0.22 8.89
CA LEU A 65 5.65 -1.58 9.10
C LEU A 65 4.35 -1.57 9.91
N LYS A 66 3.35 -2.28 9.38
CA LYS A 66 2.10 -2.60 10.08
C LYS A 66 1.96 -4.11 10.19
N SER A 67 1.97 -4.62 11.41
CA SER A 67 1.92 -6.06 11.70
C SER A 67 0.60 -6.46 12.37
N LYS A 68 0.02 -7.60 11.97
CA LYS A 68 -1.24 -8.11 12.54
C LYS A 68 -1.29 -9.63 12.68
N LYS A 69 -1.74 -10.10 13.84
CA LYS A 69 -2.02 -11.53 14.14
C LYS A 69 -3.35 -11.97 13.51
N ALA A 70 -3.42 -12.13 12.20
CA ALA A 70 -4.66 -12.54 11.53
C ALA A 70 -4.40 -12.88 10.07
N LYS A 71 -5.48 -13.12 9.32
CA LYS A 71 -5.49 -12.92 7.86
C LYS A 71 -5.37 -11.43 7.53
N LEU A 72 -4.88 -11.13 6.32
CA LEU A 72 -4.87 -9.76 5.80
C LEU A 72 -6.30 -9.23 5.75
N SER A 73 -6.51 -8.05 6.35
CA SER A 73 -7.81 -7.37 6.34
C SER A 73 -7.75 -6.15 5.44
N ASN A 74 -8.89 -5.86 4.80
CA ASN A 74 -9.07 -4.67 3.96
C ASN A 74 -8.92 -3.35 4.74
N VAL A 75 -9.13 -3.36 6.05
CA VAL A 75 -8.96 -2.20 6.91
C VAL A 75 -7.85 -2.49 7.92
N VAL A 76 -6.87 -1.60 8.01
CA VAL A 76 -5.73 -1.70 8.92
C VAL A 76 -5.74 -0.54 9.90
N ASN A 77 -5.63 -0.82 11.20
CA ASN A 77 -5.58 0.21 12.22
C ASN A 77 -4.26 0.96 12.13
N ASP A 78 -4.31 2.28 12.29
CA ASP A 78 -3.13 3.12 12.33
C ASP A 78 -3.17 4.10 13.53
N GLY A 79 -2.12 4.92 13.64
CA GLY A 79 -1.92 5.91 14.68
C GLY A 79 -2.84 7.13 14.57
N ALA A 80 -2.32 8.30 14.95
CA ALA A 80 -3.09 9.53 15.03
C ALA A 80 -3.47 10.03 13.62
N TYR A 81 -4.75 10.34 13.42
CA TYR A 81 -5.26 10.78 12.12
C TYR A 81 -4.53 12.01 11.58
N LYS A 82 -4.32 13.02 12.43
CA LYS A 82 -3.69 14.28 12.06
C LYS A 82 -2.27 14.06 11.51
N THR A 83 -1.45 13.32 12.25
CA THR A 83 -0.06 13.01 11.85
C THR A 83 -0.01 12.22 10.54
N MET A 84 -0.92 11.27 10.35
CA MET A 84 -0.95 10.46 9.13
C MET A 84 -1.32 11.29 7.89
N ILE A 85 -2.36 12.12 7.98
CA ILE A 85 -2.75 13.02 6.89
C ILE A 85 -1.65 14.04 6.55
N GLU A 86 -1.05 14.68 7.57
CA GLU A 86 0.07 15.61 7.38
C GLU A 86 1.22 14.93 6.64
N ARG A 87 1.52 13.68 6.99
CA ARG A 87 2.61 12.95 6.34
C ARG A 87 2.29 12.51 4.92
N ILE A 88 1.09 12.03 4.64
CA ILE A 88 0.67 11.65 3.28
C ILE A 88 0.72 12.83 2.32
N ASN A 89 0.39 14.02 2.82
CA ASN A 89 0.47 15.27 2.05
C ASN A 89 1.90 15.83 1.97
N SER A 90 2.85 15.28 2.71
CA SER A 90 4.26 15.68 2.67
C SER A 90 5.01 15.01 1.51
N LYS A 91 6.15 15.60 1.12
CA LYS A 91 7.06 14.99 0.14
C LYS A 91 7.78 13.74 0.67
N ASP A 92 7.74 13.49 1.98
CA ASP A 92 8.47 12.41 2.67
C ASP A 92 7.54 11.31 3.22
N ASN A 93 6.49 10.98 2.47
CA ASN A 93 5.60 9.88 2.82
C ASN A 93 6.30 8.51 2.60
N PRO A 94 6.24 7.57 3.57
CA PRO A 94 6.87 6.27 3.42
C PRO A 94 6.02 5.35 2.55
N SER A 95 6.63 4.29 2.03
CA SER A 95 5.85 3.14 1.57
C SER A 95 5.47 2.28 2.78
N PHE A 96 4.36 1.56 2.72
CA PHE A 96 3.88 0.79 3.87
C PHE A 96 4.06 -0.70 3.64
N PHE A 97 4.79 -1.35 4.52
CA PHE A 97 4.79 -2.78 4.66
C PHE A 97 3.61 -3.24 5.52
N PHE A 98 2.90 -4.26 5.07
CA PHE A 98 1.88 -4.96 5.82
C PHE A 98 2.32 -6.40 6.03
N LEU A 99 2.43 -6.81 7.29
CA LEU A 99 2.83 -8.14 7.69
C LEU A 99 1.69 -8.79 8.46
N THR A 100 1.33 -10.01 8.06
CA THR A 100 0.43 -10.86 8.82
C THR A 100 1.10 -12.15 9.23
N TYR A 101 0.77 -12.66 10.40
CA TYR A 101 1.41 -13.85 10.97
C TYR A 101 0.42 -14.73 11.75
N SER A 102 0.79 -16.01 11.90
CA SER A 102 -0.02 -17.04 12.55
C SER A 102 0.13 -17.04 14.08
N LYS A 103 -0.56 -17.98 14.77
CA LYS A 103 -0.40 -18.11 16.23
C LYS A 103 0.99 -18.62 16.62
N GLU A 104 1.61 -19.36 15.71
CA GLU A 104 2.92 -19.99 15.80
C GLU A 104 4.07 -19.01 15.45
N TYR A 105 3.75 -17.73 15.23
CA TYR A 105 4.70 -16.70 14.81
C TYR A 105 5.37 -16.99 13.45
N THR A 106 4.61 -17.60 12.55
CA THR A 106 4.98 -17.78 11.14
C THR A 106 4.36 -16.67 10.30
N VAL A 107 5.13 -16.03 9.43
CA VAL A 107 4.67 -15.00 8.50
C VAL A 107 3.76 -15.63 7.45
N ASN A 108 2.50 -15.19 7.43
CA ASN A 108 1.50 -15.59 6.44
C ASN A 108 1.60 -14.76 5.16
N ASN A 109 1.56 -13.44 5.31
CA ASN A 109 1.65 -12.51 4.19
C ASN A 109 2.58 -11.36 4.56
N PHE A 110 3.37 -10.91 3.60
CA PHE A 110 4.19 -9.72 3.69
C PHE A 110 4.08 -9.00 2.35
N LEU A 111 3.48 -7.81 2.34
CA LEU A 111 3.30 -7.01 1.13
C LEU A 111 3.73 -5.58 1.38
N ILE A 112 4.05 -4.87 0.30
CA ILE A 112 4.26 -3.43 0.30
C ILE A 112 3.17 -2.74 -0.50
N ILE A 113 2.73 -1.59 0.01
CA ILE A 113 1.99 -0.60 -0.76
C ILE A 113 2.90 0.61 -0.97
N PRO A 114 3.32 0.89 -2.22
CA PRO A 114 4.19 2.02 -2.51
C PRO A 114 3.56 3.36 -2.13
N LYS A 115 4.38 4.29 -1.65
CA LYS A 115 3.96 5.61 -1.15
C LYS A 115 3.05 6.42 -2.08
N HIS A 116 3.17 6.25 -3.39
CA HIS A 116 2.35 6.98 -4.36
C HIS A 116 0.91 6.49 -4.46
N PHE A 117 0.55 5.37 -3.84
CA PHE A 117 -0.83 4.91 -3.69
C PHE A 117 -1.53 5.49 -2.46
N PHE A 118 -0.80 6.12 -1.54
CA PHE A 118 -1.40 6.76 -0.38
C PHE A 118 -1.92 8.15 -0.78
N THR A 119 -3.22 8.22 -1.08
CA THR A 119 -3.99 9.46 -1.22
C THR A 119 -4.77 9.73 0.08
N PRO A 120 -5.23 10.96 0.36
CA PRO A 120 -6.03 11.24 1.55
C PRO A 120 -7.23 10.29 1.75
N ASP A 121 -7.86 9.84 0.66
CA ASP A 121 -9.05 8.98 0.68
C ASP A 121 -8.78 7.57 1.24
N ILE A 122 -7.52 7.11 1.25
CA ILE A 122 -7.16 5.83 1.89
C ILE A 122 -7.26 5.92 3.42
N ILE A 123 -7.24 7.12 4.01
CA ILE A 123 -7.20 7.33 5.45
C ILE A 123 -8.59 7.64 6.01
N VAL A 124 -9.11 6.67 6.74
CA VAL A 124 -10.43 6.77 7.37
C VAL A 124 -10.28 7.26 8.80
N LYS A 125 -10.77 8.48 9.07
CA LYS A 125 -10.80 9.07 10.42
C LYS A 125 -11.68 8.25 11.36
N ARG A 126 -11.17 7.91 12.55
CA ARG A 126 -11.95 7.23 13.59
C ARG A 126 -12.66 8.22 14.50
N LYS A 127 -13.68 7.74 15.20
CA LYS A 127 -14.30 8.50 16.31
C LYS A 127 -13.24 8.73 17.42
N PRO A 128 -13.28 9.88 18.12
CA PRO A 128 -12.44 10.12 19.29
C PRO A 128 -12.65 9.03 20.35
N LEU A 129 -11.60 8.70 21.10
CA LEU A 129 -11.74 7.81 22.26
C LEU A 129 -12.64 8.45 23.32
N SER A 130 -13.37 7.60 24.05
CA SER A 130 -14.29 8.03 25.10
C SER A 130 -13.57 8.82 26.20
N VAL A 131 -14.34 9.64 26.92
CA VAL A 131 -13.84 10.44 28.05
C VAL A 131 -13.21 9.61 29.16
N ASN A 132 -13.63 8.34 29.29
CA ASN A 132 -13.11 7.40 30.29
C ASN A 132 -11.85 6.65 29.83
N ALA A 133 -11.42 6.81 28.58
CA ALA A 133 -10.22 6.15 28.07
C ALA A 133 -8.96 6.84 28.60
N LYS A 134 -7.87 6.07 28.78
CA LYS A 134 -6.54 6.61 29.17
C LYS A 134 -6.06 7.77 28.27
N ARG A 135 -6.44 7.76 26.98
CA ARG A 135 -6.17 8.83 26.02
C ARG A 135 -7.48 9.46 25.53
N ALA A 136 -8.29 9.94 26.47
CA ALA A 136 -9.57 10.57 26.19
C ALA A 136 -9.46 11.61 25.05
N GLY A 137 -10.42 11.58 24.12
CA GLY A 137 -10.44 12.48 22.97
C GLY A 137 -9.42 12.18 21.87
N TRP A 138 -8.51 11.21 22.05
CA TRP A 138 -7.54 10.85 21.00
C TRP A 138 -8.25 10.34 19.74
N VAL A 139 -7.86 10.89 18.59
CA VAL A 139 -8.43 10.55 17.29
C VAL A 139 -7.44 9.73 16.47
N GLY A 140 -7.74 8.44 16.34
CA GLY A 140 -6.99 7.54 15.46
C GLY A 140 -7.48 7.55 14.02
N CYS A 141 -6.83 6.75 13.18
CA CYS A 141 -7.29 6.48 11.83
C CYS A 141 -7.16 4.99 11.47
N ASN A 142 -7.76 4.62 10.34
CA ASN A 142 -7.54 3.36 9.66
C ASN A 142 -7.05 3.63 8.24
N ILE A 143 -6.35 2.66 7.66
CA ILE A 143 -5.98 2.62 6.25
C ILE A 143 -6.93 1.64 5.56
N ASP A 144 -7.64 2.10 4.52
CA ASP A 144 -8.55 1.27 3.72
C ASP A 144 -7.87 0.75 2.45
N LEU A 145 -7.39 -0.49 2.51
CA LEU A 145 -6.69 -1.15 1.41
C LEU A 145 -7.57 -1.44 0.19
N ARG A 146 -8.91 -1.25 0.29
CA ARG A 146 -9.80 -1.34 -0.88
C ARG A 146 -9.62 -0.15 -1.82
N GLN A 147 -9.08 0.97 -1.32
CA GLN A 147 -8.73 2.14 -2.12
C GLN A 147 -7.37 1.99 -2.81
N VAL A 148 -6.72 0.83 -2.73
CA VAL A 148 -5.46 0.57 -3.41
C VAL A 148 -5.71 -0.43 -4.53
N PRO A 149 -5.38 -0.10 -5.79
CA PRO A 149 -5.43 -1.05 -6.88
C PRO A 149 -4.65 -2.34 -6.56
N GLU A 150 -5.07 -3.49 -7.11
CA GLU A 150 -4.43 -4.79 -6.82
C GLU A 150 -2.94 -4.79 -7.19
N SER A 151 -2.58 -4.13 -8.29
CA SER A 151 -1.18 -3.93 -8.70
C SER A 151 -0.34 -3.10 -7.71
N GLY A 152 -1.00 -2.30 -6.87
CA GLY A 152 -0.36 -1.52 -5.81
C GLY A 152 -0.08 -2.34 -4.54
N LYS A 153 -0.61 -3.56 -4.44
CA LYS A 153 -0.40 -4.50 -3.33
C LYS A 153 0.67 -5.52 -3.72
N VAL A 154 1.94 -5.10 -3.67
CA VAL A 154 3.04 -5.93 -4.14
C VAL A 154 3.45 -6.91 -3.03
N PHE A 155 3.16 -8.19 -3.22
CA PHE A 155 3.48 -9.23 -2.24
C PHE A 155 4.94 -9.69 -2.33
N LEU A 156 5.60 -9.77 -1.18
CA LEU A 156 6.91 -10.40 -0.96
C LEU A 156 6.76 -11.81 -0.41
N VAL A 157 5.75 -12.03 0.43
CA VAL A 157 5.28 -13.33 0.88
C VAL A 157 3.77 -13.34 0.72
N LYS A 158 3.21 -14.34 0.04
CA LYS A 158 1.76 -14.53 -0.12
C LYS A 158 1.40 -15.93 0.31
N ASP A 159 0.48 -16.05 1.27
CA ASP A 159 -0.01 -17.33 1.80
C ASP A 159 1.12 -18.31 2.16
N GLN A 160 2.10 -17.81 2.93
CA GLN A 160 3.31 -18.51 3.39
C GLN A 160 4.27 -18.94 2.26
N GLN A 161 4.15 -18.35 1.07
CA GLN A 161 5.05 -18.58 -0.04
C GLN A 161 5.83 -17.30 -0.37
N ALA A 162 7.15 -17.39 -0.39
CA ALA A 162 7.99 -16.27 -0.79
C ALA A 162 7.87 -16.04 -2.30
N ILE A 163 7.62 -14.79 -2.69
CA ILE A 163 7.56 -14.38 -4.09
C ILE A 163 8.99 -14.10 -4.59
N PRO A 164 9.36 -14.50 -5.82
CA PRO A 164 10.66 -14.20 -6.38
C PRO A 164 10.99 -12.71 -6.35
N ARG A 165 12.19 -12.38 -5.87
CA ARG A 165 12.63 -10.99 -5.67
C ARG A 165 12.56 -10.13 -6.91
N GLU A 166 12.93 -10.70 -8.05
CA GLU A 166 12.88 -10.03 -9.34
C GLU A 166 11.44 -9.64 -9.68
N SER A 167 10.48 -10.56 -9.52
CA SER A 167 9.06 -10.29 -9.75
C SER A 167 8.53 -9.17 -8.85
N VAL A 168 8.89 -9.18 -7.56
CA VAL A 168 8.52 -8.09 -6.62
C VAL A 168 9.07 -6.75 -7.10
N THR A 169 10.34 -6.71 -7.48
CA THR A 169 11.02 -5.48 -7.91
C THR A 169 10.40 -4.94 -9.21
N GLN A 170 10.15 -5.82 -10.17
CA GLN A 170 9.49 -5.45 -11.43
C GLN A 170 8.08 -4.91 -11.19
N GLN A 171 7.28 -5.55 -10.32
CA GLN A 171 5.95 -5.06 -9.95
C GLN A 171 6.02 -3.67 -9.30
N PHE A 172 6.94 -3.47 -8.36
CA PHE A 172 7.14 -2.17 -7.71
C PHE A 172 7.59 -1.10 -8.72
N GLN A 173 8.50 -1.43 -9.63
CA GLN A 173 9.02 -0.49 -10.63
C GLN A 173 7.94 -0.06 -11.63
N LYS A 174 7.02 -0.95 -12.01
CA LYS A 174 5.88 -0.63 -12.89
C LYS A 174 4.98 0.47 -12.34
N THR A 175 4.99 0.74 -11.04
CA THR A 175 4.14 1.77 -10.43
C THR A 175 4.87 3.12 -10.25
N LEU A 176 6.20 3.16 -10.42
CA LEU A 176 7.01 4.36 -10.15
C LEU A 176 6.65 5.59 -11.00
N PHE A 177 6.02 5.39 -12.18
CA PHE A 177 5.58 6.51 -13.01
C PHE A 177 4.55 7.41 -12.31
N LEU A 178 3.76 6.87 -11.38
CA LEU A 178 2.78 7.62 -10.59
C LEU A 178 3.44 8.73 -9.76
N ARG A 179 4.72 8.56 -9.37
CA ARG A 179 5.48 9.57 -8.62
C ARG A 179 5.78 10.82 -9.44
N LYS A 180 5.83 10.69 -10.77
CA LYS A 180 6.10 11.81 -11.69
C LYS A 180 4.83 12.62 -11.99
N GLN A 181 3.65 12.12 -11.61
CA GLN A 181 2.37 12.80 -11.81
C GLN A 181 2.06 13.76 -10.67
N SER A 182 1.39 14.86 -11.00
CA SER A 182 0.75 15.74 -10.01
C SER A 182 -0.30 14.97 -9.21
N MET A 183 -0.66 15.46 -8.02
CA MET A 183 -1.69 14.83 -7.19
C MET A 183 -3.01 14.63 -7.94
N ALA A 184 -3.46 15.64 -8.70
CA ALA A 184 -4.67 15.57 -9.50
C ALA A 184 -4.59 14.52 -10.62
N SER A 185 -3.49 14.49 -11.38
CA SER A 185 -3.32 13.49 -12.45
C SER A 185 -3.21 12.08 -11.88
N ARG A 186 -2.53 11.93 -10.74
CA ARG A 186 -2.37 10.64 -10.06
C ARG A 186 -3.69 10.13 -9.53
N GLY A 187 -4.52 11.00 -8.93
CA GLY A 187 -5.88 10.67 -8.50
C GLY A 187 -6.68 10.05 -9.64
N TRP A 188 -6.77 10.76 -10.78
CA TRP A 188 -7.42 10.24 -11.99
C TRP A 188 -6.88 8.88 -12.45
N THR A 189 -5.55 8.70 -12.48
CA THR A 189 -4.96 7.42 -12.89
C THR A 189 -5.37 6.31 -11.93
N LEU A 190 -5.29 6.54 -10.61
CA LEU A 190 -5.65 5.55 -9.59
C LEU A 190 -7.14 5.23 -9.60
N ASP A 191 -8.02 6.23 -9.73
CA ASP A 191 -9.46 6.03 -9.73
C ASP A 191 -9.93 5.24 -10.96
N VAL A 192 -9.38 5.54 -12.14
CA VAL A 192 -9.65 4.73 -13.35
C VAL A 192 -9.07 3.31 -13.21
N TRP A 193 -7.90 3.16 -12.60
CA TRP A 193 -7.30 1.84 -12.37
C TRP A 193 -8.16 0.99 -11.41
N GLN A 194 -8.69 1.55 -10.33
CA GLN A 194 -9.63 0.87 -9.44
C GLN A 194 -10.92 0.46 -10.16
N CYS A 195 -11.39 1.25 -11.12
CA CYS A 195 -12.52 0.86 -11.98
C CYS A 195 -12.18 -0.39 -12.80
N ILE A 196 -10.98 -0.42 -13.40
CA ILE A 196 -10.49 -1.56 -14.18
C ILE A 196 -10.34 -2.81 -13.29
N ASP A 197 -9.87 -2.68 -12.04
CA ASP A 197 -9.73 -3.81 -11.11
C ASP A 197 -11.05 -4.57 -10.89
N ARG A 198 -12.19 -3.88 -10.94
CA ARG A 198 -13.53 -4.46 -10.79
C ARG A 198 -14.06 -5.17 -12.04
N LEU A 199 -13.37 -5.06 -13.17
CA LEU A 199 -13.73 -5.72 -14.43
C LEU A 199 -12.97 -7.05 -14.60
N ASP A 200 -13.35 -7.84 -15.59
CA ASP A 200 -12.62 -9.04 -15.97
C ASP A 200 -11.24 -8.72 -16.58
N VAL A 201 -10.40 -9.75 -16.74
CA VAL A 201 -9.07 -9.64 -17.37
C VAL A 201 -9.17 -8.99 -18.76
N SER A 202 -10.20 -9.33 -19.52
CA SER A 202 -10.53 -8.68 -20.79
C SER A 202 -11.77 -7.81 -20.59
N PHE A 203 -11.69 -6.55 -21.01
CA PHE A 203 -12.76 -5.59 -20.80
C PHE A 203 -12.89 -4.59 -21.96
N SER A 204 -14.04 -3.93 -22.04
CA SER A 204 -14.36 -2.96 -23.09
C SER A 204 -14.41 -1.53 -22.56
N LEU A 205 -14.28 -0.57 -23.46
CA LEU A 205 -14.42 0.85 -23.15
C LEU A 205 -15.79 1.19 -22.57
N ASN A 206 -16.84 0.53 -23.04
CA ASN A 206 -18.20 0.73 -22.53
C ASN A 206 -18.33 0.28 -21.07
N GLN A 207 -17.66 -0.81 -20.68
CA GLN A 207 -17.62 -1.24 -19.28
C GLN A 207 -16.89 -0.22 -18.40
N VAL A 208 -15.81 0.41 -18.90
CA VAL A 208 -15.15 1.48 -18.14
C VAL A 208 -16.02 2.74 -18.05
N TYR A 209 -16.76 3.07 -19.12
CA TYR A 209 -17.71 4.18 -19.12
C TYR A 209 -18.89 4.00 -18.16
N ALA A 210 -19.23 2.78 -17.77
CA ALA A 210 -20.24 2.54 -16.74
C ALA A 210 -19.85 3.13 -15.37
N PHE A 211 -18.55 3.43 -15.15
CA PHE A 211 -18.06 4.10 -13.94
C PHE A 211 -18.01 5.63 -14.07
N ALA A 212 -18.51 6.23 -15.16
CA ALA A 212 -18.39 7.67 -15.38
C ALA A 212 -19.04 8.50 -14.25
N ASP A 213 -20.21 8.10 -13.75
CA ASP A 213 -20.90 8.82 -12.68
C ASP A 213 -20.13 8.74 -11.34
N GLU A 214 -19.55 7.58 -11.04
CA GLU A 214 -18.68 7.41 -9.86
C GLU A 214 -17.43 8.31 -9.95
N LEU A 215 -16.80 8.35 -11.13
CA LEU A 215 -15.62 9.19 -11.38
C LEU A 215 -15.96 10.68 -11.37
N GLN A 216 -17.18 11.07 -11.79
CA GLN A 216 -17.66 12.44 -11.71
C GLN A 216 -17.78 12.90 -10.25
N LEU A 217 -18.28 12.03 -9.35
CA LEU A 217 -18.39 12.35 -7.92
C LEU A 217 -17.03 12.58 -7.28
N LYS A 218 -16.00 11.83 -7.69
CA LYS A 218 -14.61 12.00 -7.21
C LYS A 218 -13.91 13.21 -7.82
N HIS A 219 -14.34 13.64 -9.01
CA HIS A 219 -13.72 14.73 -9.76
C HIS A 219 -14.77 15.73 -10.27
N PRO A 220 -15.46 16.44 -9.36
CA PRO A 220 -16.64 17.24 -9.68
C PRO A 220 -16.38 18.35 -10.70
N GLU A 221 -15.16 18.88 -10.75
CA GLU A 221 -14.78 19.98 -11.65
C GLU A 221 -14.56 19.54 -13.12
N ASN A 222 -14.62 18.25 -13.43
CA ASN A 222 -14.35 17.75 -14.79
C ASN A 222 -15.64 17.51 -15.57
N ASN A 223 -15.87 18.26 -16.65
CA ASN A 223 -17.05 18.12 -17.51
C ASN A 223 -16.88 17.09 -18.65
N HIS A 224 -15.70 16.46 -18.77
CA HIS A 224 -15.34 15.55 -19.87
C HIS A 224 -14.82 14.20 -19.35
N VAL A 225 -15.56 13.57 -18.42
CA VAL A 225 -15.13 12.34 -17.74
C VAL A 225 -14.80 11.20 -18.71
N LYS A 226 -15.63 10.93 -19.73
CA LYS A 226 -15.37 9.86 -20.71
C LYS A 226 -14.07 10.09 -21.48
N ASP A 227 -13.74 11.34 -21.79
CA ASP A 227 -12.51 11.70 -22.50
C ASP A 227 -11.31 11.51 -21.58
N LYS A 228 -11.48 11.87 -20.30
CA LYS A 228 -10.47 11.64 -19.27
C LYS A 228 -10.22 10.15 -19.02
N ILE A 229 -11.25 9.31 -19.03
CA ILE A 229 -11.13 7.84 -18.98
C ILE A 229 -10.25 7.34 -20.13
N ARG A 230 -10.54 7.76 -21.37
CA ARG A 230 -9.72 7.35 -22.54
C ARG A 230 -8.27 7.78 -22.40
N GLN A 231 -8.02 9.00 -21.92
CA GLN A 231 -6.67 9.48 -21.63
C GLN A 231 -5.97 8.60 -20.57
N GLN A 232 -6.64 8.24 -19.47
CA GLN A 232 -6.02 7.41 -18.44
C GLN A 232 -5.76 5.98 -18.94
N LEU A 233 -6.62 5.40 -19.78
CA LEU A 233 -6.37 4.10 -20.41
C LEU A 233 -5.11 4.13 -21.28
N GLN A 234 -4.86 5.21 -22.02
CA GLN A 234 -3.61 5.37 -22.78
C GLN A 234 -2.39 5.44 -21.85
N VAL A 235 -2.47 6.19 -20.75
CA VAL A 235 -1.40 6.26 -19.74
C VAL A 235 -1.10 4.86 -19.18
N LEU A 236 -2.13 4.08 -18.80
CA LEU A 236 -1.95 2.73 -18.27
C LEU A 236 -1.36 1.77 -19.32
N ARG A 237 -1.76 1.90 -20.58
CA ARG A 237 -1.17 1.15 -21.71
C ARG A 237 0.32 1.44 -21.87
N ASP A 238 0.69 2.72 -21.91
CA ASP A 238 2.07 3.15 -22.12
C ASP A 238 3.01 2.74 -20.97
N LYS A 239 2.44 2.30 -19.84
CA LYS A 239 3.15 1.77 -18.68
C LYS A 239 3.09 0.25 -18.56
N GLY A 240 2.53 -0.44 -19.55
CA GLY A 240 2.45 -1.90 -19.56
C GLY A 240 1.59 -2.46 -18.44
N ILE A 241 0.57 -1.70 -18.02
CA ILE A 241 -0.46 -2.15 -17.06
C ILE A 241 -1.61 -2.83 -17.76
N ILE A 242 -2.01 -2.28 -18.91
CA ILE A 242 -3.01 -2.86 -19.80
C ILE A 242 -2.48 -2.88 -21.24
N GLU A 243 -3.14 -3.65 -22.10
CA GLU A 243 -2.89 -3.69 -23.53
C GLU A 243 -4.16 -3.29 -24.29
N PHE A 244 -4.00 -2.63 -25.45
CA PHE A 244 -5.10 -2.33 -26.36
C PHE A 244 -5.15 -3.46 -27.40
N VAL A 245 -6.13 -4.35 -27.27
CA VAL A 245 -6.25 -5.56 -28.10
C VAL A 245 -6.89 -5.24 -29.45
N SER A 246 -7.96 -4.44 -29.42
CA SER A 246 -8.66 -3.96 -30.62
C SER A 246 -9.41 -2.67 -30.27
N ARG A 247 -10.14 -2.11 -31.24
CA ARG A 247 -10.86 -0.84 -31.04
C ARG A 247 -11.85 -0.96 -29.88
N GLY A 248 -11.55 -0.29 -28.77
CA GLY A 248 -12.40 -0.26 -27.57
C GLY A 248 -12.33 -1.51 -26.71
N HIS A 249 -11.36 -2.40 -26.92
CA HIS A 249 -11.14 -3.61 -26.12
C HIS A 249 -9.72 -3.66 -25.55
N TYR A 250 -9.64 -4.05 -24.29
CA TYR A 250 -8.43 -3.98 -23.48
C TYR A 250 -8.21 -5.28 -22.71
N ARG A 251 -6.95 -5.52 -22.32
CA ARG A 251 -6.55 -6.66 -21.49
C ARG A 251 -5.64 -6.21 -20.34
N LYS A 252 -5.87 -6.69 -19.12
CA LYS A 252 -4.98 -6.50 -17.96
C LYS A 252 -3.69 -7.30 -18.14
N LEU A 253 -2.56 -6.74 -17.71
CA LEU A 253 -1.23 -7.38 -17.77
C LEU A 253 -0.69 -7.78 -16.38
N TYR A 254 -1.59 -7.95 -15.41
CA TYR A 254 -1.31 -8.34 -14.02
C TYR A 254 -2.36 -9.33 -13.51
#